data_AF-A0A3D3UUE1-F1
#
_entry.id   AF-A0A3D3UUE1-F1
#
_cell.length_a   1.000
_cell.length_b   1.000
_cell.length_c   1.000
_cell.angle_alpha   90.00
_cell.angle_beta   90.00
_cell.angle_gamma   90.00
#
_symmetry.space_group_name_H-M   'P 1'
#
loop_
_entity.id
_entity.type
_entity.pdbx_description
1 polymer ?
#
loop_
_entity_poly.entity_id
_entity_poly.type
_entity_poly.pdbx_seq_one_letter_code
_entity_poly.pdbx_strand_id
1 'polypeptide(L)' 'MRYAGLSDEPKRIKVERGNPNDFRVMQQFTSEASARQWERRMLNHGYEKDTSGKDWKYGYTFSIRS' A
#
# COMPACT_ATOMS: atom_id res chain seq x y z
N MET A 1 12.92 4.39 4.26
CA MET A 1 12.42 4.20 2.88
C MET A 1 10.93 4.49 2.84
N ARG A 2 10.29 4.69 1.68
CA ARG A 2 8.84 4.88 1.54
C ARG A 2 8.29 3.80 0.63
N TYR A 3 7.32 3.02 1.10
CA TYR A 3 6.70 1.95 0.32
C TYR A 3 5.31 2.38 -0.13
N ALA A 4 4.93 2.01 -1.35
CA ALA A 4 3.56 2.06 -1.82
C ALA A 4 3.08 0.62 -1.93
N GLY A 5 2.33 0.21 -0.91
CA GLY A 5 1.83 -1.14 -0.78
C GLY A 5 0.34 -1.11 -0.69
N LEU A 6 -0.26 -1.93 -1.50
CA LEU A 6 -1.61 -1.75 -1.93
C LEU A 6 -2.22 -3.05 -1.18
N SER A 7 -3.40 -3.05 -0.55
CA SER A 7 -3.98 -4.28 0.10
C SER A 7 -5.46 -4.16 0.48
N ASP A 8 -6.24 -5.24 0.38
CA ASP A 8 -7.60 -5.33 0.94
C ASP A 8 -7.61 -5.56 2.46
N GLU A 9 -6.49 -6.02 3.04
CA GLU A 9 -6.34 -6.34 4.46
C GLU A 9 -5.22 -5.51 5.13
N PRO A 10 -5.30 -4.17 5.17
CA PRO A 10 -4.21 -3.33 5.66
C PRO A 10 -3.86 -3.59 7.14
N LYS A 11 -4.84 -4.01 7.96
CA LYS A 11 -4.61 -4.38 9.36
C LYS A 11 -3.76 -5.65 9.48
N ARG A 12 -4.01 -6.66 8.63
CA ARG A 12 -3.24 -7.90 8.60
C ARG A 12 -1.80 -7.64 8.17
N ILE A 13 -1.62 -6.88 7.09
CA ILE A 13 -0.28 -6.48 6.61
C ILE A 13 0.48 -5.70 7.69
N LYS A 14 -0.19 -4.78 8.40
CA LYS A 14 0.43 -4.02 9.51
C LYS A 14 0.99 -4.96 10.58
N VAL A 15 0.25 -6.01 10.94
CA VAL A 15 0.69 -7.03 11.92
C VAL A 15 1.85 -7.87 11.37
N GLU A 16 1.75 -8.36 10.12
CA GLU A 16 2.81 -9.14 9.47
C GLU A 16 4.13 -8.35 9.35
N ARG A 17 4.04 -7.03 9.21
CA ARG A 17 5.18 -6.10 9.16
C ARG A 17 5.74 -5.71 10.54
N GLY A 18 5.26 -6.30 11.63
CA GLY A 18 5.73 -6.00 12.98
C GLY A 18 5.13 -4.71 13.57
N ASN A 19 3.94 -4.32 13.11
CA ASN A 19 3.19 -3.16 13.60
C ASN A 19 3.96 -1.82 13.55
N PRO A 20 4.43 -1.38 12.37
CA PRO A 20 5.15 -0.11 12.26
C PRO A 20 4.28 1.06 12.74
N ASN A 21 4.84 1.92 13.59
CA ASN A 21 4.17 3.10 14.16
C ASN A 21 3.79 4.12 13.07
N ASP A 22 4.53 4.10 11.99
CA ASP A 22 4.48 4.95 10.82
C ASP A 22 3.63 4.36 9.69
N PHE A 23 3.07 3.15 9.86
CA PHE A 23 2.13 2.54 8.92
C PHE A 23 0.88 3.40 8.80
N ARG A 24 0.66 3.97 7.62
CA ARG A 24 -0.51 4.82 7.32
C ARG A 24 -1.28 4.32 6.13
N VAL A 25 -2.58 4.16 6.28
CA VAL A 25 -3.52 3.95 5.17
C VAL A 25 -3.81 5.30 4.52
N MET A 26 -3.44 5.48 3.26
CA MET A 26 -3.56 6.74 2.53
C MET A 26 -4.92 6.91 1.85
N GLN A 27 -5.40 5.88 1.14
CA GLN A 27 -6.60 5.97 0.34
C GLN A 27 -7.25 4.60 0.15
N GLN A 28 -8.59 4.60 0.10
CA GLN A 28 -9.43 3.47 -0.33
C GLN A 28 -9.79 3.64 -1.80
N PHE A 29 -9.77 2.55 -2.56
CA PHE A 29 -10.14 2.55 -3.97
C PHE A 29 -11.36 1.66 -4.19
N THR A 30 -12.32 2.16 -4.96
CA THR A 30 -13.50 1.40 -5.37
C THR A 30 -13.25 0.60 -6.65
N SER A 31 -12.07 0.72 -7.26
CA SER A 31 -11.69 -0.04 -8.44
C SER A 31 -10.18 -0.31 -8.50
N GLU A 32 -9.82 -1.48 -9.01
CA GLU A 32 -8.42 -1.87 -9.22
C GLU A 32 -7.69 -0.88 -10.14
N ALA A 33 -8.36 -0.39 -11.19
CA ALA A 33 -7.78 0.57 -12.11
C ALA A 33 -7.33 1.86 -11.40
N SER A 34 -8.15 2.40 -10.51
CA SER A 34 -7.82 3.59 -9.72
C SER A 34 -6.66 3.31 -8.76
N ALA A 35 -6.69 2.15 -8.10
CA ALA A 35 -5.64 1.70 -7.17
C ALA A 35 -4.28 1.61 -7.86
N ARG A 36 -4.23 0.95 -9.03
CA ARG A 36 -2.99 0.82 -9.81
C ARG A 36 -2.51 2.15 -10.40
N GLN A 37 -3.42 3.02 -10.82
CA GLN A 37 -3.03 4.34 -11.32
C GLN A 37 -2.41 5.19 -10.22
N TRP A 38 -2.93 5.09 -8.99
CA TRP A 38 -2.34 5.73 -7.82
C TRP A 38 -0.98 5.12 -7.47
N GLU A 39 -0.86 3.78 -7.49
CA GLU A 39 0.41 3.08 -7.22
C GLU A 39 1.51 3.61 -8.14
N ARG A 40 1.24 3.66 -9.45
CA ARG A 40 2.15 4.24 -10.44
C ARG A 40 2.56 5.67 -10.13
N ARG A 41 1.63 6.52 -9.67
CA ARG A 41 1.96 7.91 -9.27
C ARG A 41 2.90 7.94 -8.08
N MET A 42 2.71 7.07 -7.08
CA MET A 42 3.62 7.01 -5.94
C MET A 42 5.01 6.50 -6.33
N LEU A 43 5.08 5.50 -7.20
CA LEU A 43 6.36 5.03 -7.74
C LEU A 43 7.10 6.18 -8.45
N ASN A 44 6.38 6.98 -9.25
CA ASN A 44 6.95 8.19 -9.87
C ASN A 44 7.39 9.25 -8.86
N HIS A 45 6.80 9.29 -7.66
CA HIS A 45 7.22 10.15 -6.55
C HIS A 45 8.37 9.56 -5.71
N GLY A 46 8.97 8.45 -6.15
CA GLY A 46 10.11 7.82 -5.49
C GLY A 46 9.73 6.86 -4.36
N TYR A 47 8.49 6.39 -4.33
CA TYR A 47 8.10 5.28 -3.45
C TYR A 47 8.55 3.96 -4.08
N GLU A 48 8.92 2.99 -3.25
CA GLU A 48 9.20 1.63 -3.69
C GLU A 48 7.91 0.82 -3.77
N LYS A 49 7.82 -0.06 -4.76
CA LYS A 49 6.67 -0.95 -4.91
C LYS A 49 6.74 -2.04 -3.85
N ASP A 50 5.68 -2.18 -3.05
CA ASP A 50 5.55 -3.35 -2.20
C ASP A 50 4.87 -4.49 -2.98
N THR A 51 5.60 -5.58 -3.22
CA THR A 51 5.11 -6.78 -3.91
C THR A 51 4.54 -7.84 -2.97
N SER A 52 4.41 -7.54 -1.68
CA SER A 52 4.00 -8.52 -0.65
C SER A 52 2.52 -8.87 -0.68
N GLY A 53 1.70 -8.12 -1.42
CA GLY A 53 0.26 -8.37 -1.53
C GLY A 53 -0.08 -9.44 -2.58
N LYS A 54 -0.33 -10.67 -2.14
CA LYS A 54 -0.87 -11.76 -2.97
C LYS A 54 -2.40 -11.65 -3.02
N ASP A 55 -2.98 -11.71 -4.21
CA ASP A 55 -4.43 -11.74 -4.50
C ASP A 55 -5.24 -10.51 -4.07
N TRP A 56 -5.70 -9.76 -5.06
CA TRP A 56 -6.07 -8.37 -4.87
C TRP A 56 -7.32 -7.97 -5.62
N LYS A 57 -8.24 -7.23 -4.99
CA LYS A 57 -9.45 -6.74 -5.66
C LYS A 57 -9.70 -5.23 -5.50
N TYR A 58 -9.57 -4.62 -4.32
CA TYR A 58 -9.99 -3.22 -4.08
C TYR A 58 -9.08 -2.47 -3.07
N GLY A 59 -7.78 -2.70 -3.18
CA GLY A 59 -6.87 -2.45 -2.06
C GLY A 59 -6.57 -0.99 -1.75
N TYR A 60 -6.41 -0.77 -0.46
CA TYR A 60 -5.98 0.44 0.21
C TYR A 60 -4.49 0.65 0.00
N THR A 61 -3.97 1.88 -0.02
CA THR A 61 -2.51 2.05 0.02
C THR A 61 -1.96 2.38 1.39
N PHE A 62 -0.78 1.87 1.72
CA PHE A 62 -0.02 2.31 2.89
C PHE A 62 1.43 2.69 2.60
N SER A 63 1.99 3.54 3.47
CA SER A 63 3.40 3.97 3.48
C SER A 63 4.05 3.66 4.81
N ILE A 64 5.26 3.10 4.77
CA ILE A 64 6.14 2.86 5.92
C ILE A 64 7.39 3.73 5.71
N ARG A 65 7.64 4.68 6.62
CA ARG A 65 8.84 5.48 6.84
C ARG A 65 9.60 4.90 8.05
N SER A 66 10.69 4.16 7.79
CA SER A 66 11.70 3.83 8.81
C SER A 66 12.20 5.06 9.55
#